data_AF-A0A351FS81-F1
#
_entry.id   AF-A0A351FS81-F1
#
_cell.length_a   1.000
_cell.length_b   1.000
_cell.length_c   1.000
_cell.angle_alpha   90.00
_cell.angle_beta   90.00
_cell.angle_gamma   90.00
#
_symmetry.space_group_name_H-M   'P 1'
#
loop_
_entity.id
_entity.type
_entity.pdbx_description
1 polymer ?
#
loop_
_entity_poly.entity_id
_entity_poly.type
_entity_poly.pdbx_seq_one_letter_code
_entity_poly.pdbx_strand_id
1 'polypeptide(L)'
;KGLWSTLYGFVAVERDASDKLNQIAGLTFYSHAKTPGLGGEVDNPAWKEKWQGKRVRNDGGEVQLAVIKGVAKSEFEVDGLSGATITSNGVTNTIQYWMSDEGFGKFLANIE
;
A
#
# COMPACT_ATOMS: atom_id res chain seq x y z
N LYS A 1 10.73 3.28 4.48
CA LYS A 1 11.15 3.09 5.90
C LYS A 1 10.02 3.61 6.80
N GLY A 2 9.64 2.90 7.87
CA GLY A 2 8.69 3.44 8.87
C GLY A 2 9.42 4.11 10.03
N LEU A 3 8.80 4.23 11.21
CA LEU A 3 9.45 4.89 12.37
C LEU A 3 10.78 4.21 12.82
N TRP A 4 10.70 3.00 13.37
CA TRP A 4 11.88 2.29 13.93
C TRP A 4 12.70 1.47 12.92
N SER A 5 12.07 0.57 12.17
CA SER A 5 12.70 -0.27 11.13
C SER A 5 12.28 0.05 9.68
N THR A 6 12.95 -0.60 8.74
CA THR A 6 12.38 -0.90 7.41
C THR A 6 11.24 -1.91 7.55
N LEU A 7 10.22 -1.80 6.69
CA LEU A 7 9.15 -2.78 6.58
C LEU A 7 9.36 -3.54 5.27
N TYR A 8 9.38 -4.87 5.35
CA TYR A 8 9.50 -5.74 4.18
C TYR A 8 8.23 -6.58 4.06
N GLY A 9 7.74 -6.69 2.83
CA GLY A 9 6.45 -7.29 2.56
C GLY A 9 6.26 -7.66 1.11
N PHE A 10 5.08 -8.19 0.83
CA PHE A 10 4.60 -8.48 -0.51
C PHE A 10 3.32 -7.70 -0.77
N VAL A 11 3.17 -7.30 -2.03
CA VAL A 11 1.95 -6.70 -2.57
C VAL A 11 1.55 -7.56 -3.76
N ALA A 12 0.34 -8.11 -3.71
CA ALA A 12 -0.25 -8.81 -4.83
C ALA A 12 -1.10 -7.79 -5.62
N VAL A 13 -0.89 -7.76 -6.94
CA VAL A 13 -1.61 -6.90 -7.87
C VAL A 13 -2.36 -7.79 -8.85
N GLU A 14 -3.60 -7.43 -9.13
CA GLU A 14 -4.47 -8.10 -10.10
C GLU A 14 -5.01 -7.11 -11.12
N ARG A 15 -5.63 -7.66 -12.17
CA ARG A 15 -6.25 -6.87 -13.21
C ARG A 15 -7.54 -6.24 -12.70
N ASP A 16 -7.73 -4.95 -12.95
CA ASP A 16 -8.97 -4.25 -12.67
C ASP A 16 -10.03 -4.53 -13.76
N ALA A 17 -11.21 -3.93 -13.64
CA ALA A 17 -12.31 -4.13 -14.61
C ALA A 17 -11.99 -3.63 -16.03
N SER A 18 -10.92 -2.85 -16.20
CA SER A 18 -10.40 -2.39 -17.50
C SER A 18 -9.25 -3.26 -18.03
N ASP A 19 -9.01 -4.41 -17.40
CA ASP A 19 -7.97 -5.39 -17.74
C ASP A 19 -6.53 -4.90 -17.49
N LYS A 20 -6.33 -3.87 -16.65
CA LYS A 20 -5.01 -3.33 -16.28
C LYS A 20 -4.54 -3.81 -14.92
N LEU A 21 -3.24 -4.09 -14.74
CA LEU A 21 -2.64 -4.52 -13.47
C LEU A 21 -2.54 -3.35 -12.47
N ASN A 22 -3.70 -2.95 -11.96
CA ASN A 22 -3.87 -1.71 -11.21
C ASN A 22 -4.67 -1.88 -9.90
N GLN A 23 -5.16 -3.08 -9.60
CA GLN A 23 -5.91 -3.36 -8.39
C GLN A 23 -5.09 -4.19 -7.39
N ILE A 24 -5.18 -3.87 -6.10
CA ILE A 24 -4.52 -4.64 -5.05
C ILE A 24 -5.36 -5.88 -4.70
N ALA A 25 -4.77 -7.05 -4.90
CA ALA A 25 -5.34 -8.33 -4.43
C ALA A 25 -5.01 -8.61 -2.96
N GLY A 26 -3.94 -8.00 -2.44
CA GLY A 26 -3.57 -8.12 -1.03
C GLY A 26 -2.22 -7.53 -0.68
N LEU A 27 -2.00 -7.32 0.61
CA LEU A 27 -0.74 -6.81 1.16
C LEU A 27 -0.39 -7.57 2.45
N THR A 28 0.88 -7.92 2.61
CA THR A 28 1.38 -8.46 3.88
C THR A 28 2.81 -8.01 4.15
N PHE A 29 3.14 -7.82 5.42
CA PHE A 29 4.52 -7.64 5.87
C PHE A 29 5.01 -8.94 6.52
N TYR A 30 6.26 -9.30 6.26
CA TYR A 30 6.91 -10.46 6.88
C TYR A 30 8.08 -10.06 7.80
N SER A 31 8.49 -8.80 7.78
CA SER A 31 9.54 -8.28 8.67
C SER A 31 9.38 -6.79 8.95
N HIS A 32 9.28 -6.45 10.23
CA HIS A 32 9.43 -5.10 10.77
C HIS A 32 9.67 -5.16 12.29
N ALA A 33 10.11 -4.04 12.87
CA ALA A 33 10.26 -3.86 14.33
C ALA A 33 9.53 -2.58 14.76
N LYS A 34 8.27 -2.44 14.31
CA LYS A 34 7.39 -1.35 14.78
C LYS A 34 6.88 -1.69 16.19
N THR A 35 6.50 -0.67 16.94
CA THR A 35 5.90 -0.87 18.28
C THR A 35 4.58 -1.64 18.16
N PRO A 36 4.42 -2.81 18.81
CA PRO A 36 3.15 -3.53 18.87
C PRO A 36 2.01 -2.65 19.37
N GLY A 37 0.81 -2.79 18.80
CA GLY A 37 -0.37 -1.96 19.14
C GLY A 37 -0.35 -0.53 18.58
N LEU A 38 0.71 -0.12 17.87
CA LEU A 38 0.79 1.16 17.15
C LEU A 38 1.16 0.90 15.69
N GLY A 39 2.43 1.08 15.33
CA GLY A 39 2.91 0.78 13.98
C GLY A 39 2.95 -0.71 13.67
N GLY A 40 2.94 -1.57 14.69
CA GLY A 40 2.85 -3.02 14.53
C GLY A 40 1.50 -3.48 13.98
N GLU A 41 0.48 -2.63 14.00
CA GLU A 41 -0.84 -2.91 13.44
C GLU A 41 -0.81 -3.06 11.90
N VAL A 42 0.34 -2.84 11.24
CA VAL A 42 0.54 -3.31 9.85
C VAL A 42 0.35 -4.82 9.69
N ASP A 43 0.45 -5.58 10.78
CA ASP A 43 0.17 -7.02 10.81
C ASP A 43 -1.29 -7.39 11.12
N ASN A 44 -2.12 -6.42 11.48
CA ASN A 44 -3.51 -6.65 11.82
C ASN A 44 -4.29 -7.17 10.59
N PRO A 45 -4.91 -8.37 10.64
CA PRO A 45 -5.67 -8.91 9.52
C PRO A 45 -6.79 -7.99 9.04
N ALA A 46 -7.49 -7.33 9.97
CA ALA A 46 -8.57 -6.41 9.64
C ALA A 46 -8.08 -5.13 8.96
N TRP A 47 -6.82 -4.73 9.19
CA TRP A 47 -6.20 -3.64 8.44
C TRP A 47 -5.71 -4.11 7.06
N LYS A 48 -5.12 -5.31 6.98
CA LYS A 48 -4.69 -5.92 5.70
C LYS A 48 -5.85 -6.12 4.72
N GLU A 49 -7.02 -6.52 5.21
CA GLU A 49 -8.22 -6.71 4.39
C GLU A 49 -8.66 -5.43 3.66
N LYS A 50 -8.45 -4.25 4.27
CA LYS A 50 -8.82 -2.94 3.67
C LYS A 50 -8.03 -2.59 2.41
N TRP A 51 -6.96 -3.33 2.11
CA TRP A 51 -6.17 -3.15 0.91
C TRP A 51 -6.79 -3.81 -0.31
N GLN A 52 -7.59 -4.86 -0.14
CA GLN A 52 -8.17 -5.60 -1.26
C GLN A 52 -9.11 -4.69 -2.06
N GLY A 53 -9.01 -4.75 -3.39
CA GLY A 53 -9.81 -3.96 -4.31
C GLY A 53 -9.35 -2.51 -4.50
N LYS A 54 -8.37 -2.02 -3.73
CA LYS A 54 -7.85 -0.65 -3.89
C LYS A 54 -7.10 -0.48 -5.21
N ARG A 55 -7.24 0.68 -5.84
CA ARG A 55 -6.52 1.00 -7.08
C ARG A 55 -5.20 1.70 -6.77
N VAL A 56 -4.18 1.43 -7.59
CA VAL A 56 -2.84 1.98 -7.42
C VAL A 56 -2.71 3.33 -8.13
N ARG A 57 -3.12 3.38 -9.41
CA ARG A 57 -2.98 4.54 -10.30
C ARG A 57 -4.32 5.10 -10.73
N ASN A 58 -4.38 6.42 -10.85
CA ASN A 58 -5.50 7.11 -11.48
C ASN A 58 -5.48 6.93 -13.01
N ASP A 59 -6.48 7.48 -13.68
CA ASP A 59 -6.60 7.38 -15.14
C ASP A 59 -5.49 8.12 -15.90
N GLY A 60 -4.79 9.05 -15.22
CA GLY A 60 -3.59 9.73 -15.73
C GLY A 60 -2.30 8.90 -15.56
N GLY A 61 -2.37 7.71 -14.95
CA GLY A 61 -1.21 6.85 -14.71
C GLY A 61 -0.39 7.23 -13.47
N GLU A 62 -0.83 8.21 -12.68
CA GLU A 62 -0.13 8.63 -11.47
C GLU A 62 -0.45 7.68 -10.32
N VAL A 63 0.56 7.27 -9.54
CA VAL A 63 0.34 6.47 -8.34
C VAL A 63 -0.30 7.33 -7.26
N GLN A 64 -1.55 7.02 -6.91
CA GLN A 64 -2.34 7.76 -5.92
C GLN A 64 -2.56 6.96 -4.63
N LEU A 65 -2.34 5.65 -4.63
CA LEU A 65 -2.59 4.80 -3.46
C LEU A 65 -1.79 5.23 -2.23
N ALA A 66 -2.50 5.56 -1.15
CA ALA A 66 -1.90 6.04 0.07
C ALA A 66 -2.65 5.56 1.33
N VAL A 67 -1.91 5.45 2.42
CA VAL A 67 -2.47 5.30 3.76
C VAL A 67 -2.74 6.71 4.31
N ILE A 68 -4.01 7.04 4.55
CA ILE A 68 -4.43 8.39 4.97
C ILE A 68 -4.77 8.44 6.46
N LYS A 69 -4.79 9.64 7.05
CA LYS A 69 -5.18 9.77 8.46
C LYS A 69 -6.69 9.58 8.60
N GLY A 70 -7.10 8.60 9.41
CA GLY A 70 -8.51 8.30 9.66
C GLY A 70 -9.04 7.25 8.69
N VAL A 71 -10.28 7.42 8.26
CA VAL A 71 -11.02 6.48 7.41
C VAL A 71 -10.93 6.90 5.95
N ALA A 72 -10.56 5.95 5.09
CA ALA A 72 -10.46 6.12 3.64
C ALA A 72 -11.79 6.59 3.04
N LYS A 73 -11.70 7.49 2.06
CA LYS A 73 -12.84 8.10 1.35
C LYS A 73 -12.88 7.77 -0.14
N SER A 74 -11.85 7.11 -0.64
CA SER A 74 -11.74 6.74 -2.05
C SER A 74 -11.14 5.34 -2.24
N GLU A 75 -11.14 4.88 -3.49
CA GLU A 75 -10.48 3.65 -3.92
C GLU A 75 -8.94 3.71 -3.92
N PHE A 76 -8.37 4.91 -3.79
CA PHE A 76 -6.92 5.15 -3.68
C PHE A 76 -6.46 5.36 -2.23
N GLU A 77 -7.35 5.16 -1.25
CA GLU A 77 -7.05 5.41 0.15
C GLU A 77 -7.23 4.15 0.99
N VAL A 78 -6.31 3.96 1.92
CA VAL A 78 -6.38 2.95 2.98
C VAL A 78 -6.37 3.65 4.34
N ASP A 79 -7.14 3.13 5.28
CA ASP A 79 -7.23 3.67 6.64
C ASP A 79 -5.86 3.77 7.31
N GLY A 80 -5.67 4.85 8.06
CA GLY A 80 -4.46 5.07 8.84
C GLY A 80 -4.40 4.21 10.09
N LEU A 81 -3.19 3.86 10.50
CA LEU A 81 -2.94 3.26 11.81
C LEU A 81 -3.06 4.34 12.91
N SER A 82 -4.06 4.20 13.78
CA SER A 82 -4.30 5.12 14.90
C SER A 82 -3.06 5.28 15.77
N GLY A 83 -2.63 6.51 16.00
CA GLY A 83 -1.42 6.81 16.79
C GLY A 83 -0.09 6.47 16.11
N ALA A 84 -0.10 6.02 14.85
CA ALA A 84 1.08 5.52 14.15
C ALA A 84 1.32 6.18 12.78
N THR A 85 1.04 7.48 12.66
CA THR A 85 1.17 8.28 11.42
C THR A 85 2.51 8.10 10.71
N ILE A 86 3.64 8.05 11.43
CA ILE A 86 4.96 7.89 10.81
C ILE A 86 5.11 6.51 10.15
N THR A 87 4.52 5.47 10.73
CA THR A 87 4.49 4.15 10.10
C THR A 87 3.57 4.16 8.88
N SER A 88 2.37 4.77 8.99
CA SER A 88 1.45 4.94 7.85
C SER A 88 2.11 5.64 6.67
N ASN A 89 2.79 6.77 6.90
CA ASN A 89 3.54 7.49 5.88
C ASN A 89 4.65 6.63 5.29
N GLY A 90 5.33 5.84 6.13
CA GLY A 90 6.35 4.90 5.67
C GLY A 90 5.79 3.83 4.72
N VAL A 91 4.56 3.35 4.95
CA VAL A 91 3.86 2.43 4.05
C VAL A 91 3.46 3.13 2.76
N THR A 92 2.85 4.33 2.83
CA THR A 92 2.51 5.15 1.65
C THR A 92 3.72 5.34 0.74
N ASN A 93 4.85 5.78 1.29
CA ASN A 93 6.08 6.00 0.52
C ASN A 93 6.62 4.70 -0.10
N THR A 94 6.45 3.57 0.60
CA THR A 94 6.89 2.25 0.10
C THR A 94 6.07 1.86 -1.13
N ILE A 95 4.74 1.99 -1.06
CA ILE A 95 3.84 1.70 -2.19
C ILE A 95 4.11 2.65 -3.35
N GLN A 96 4.16 3.96 -3.09
CA GLN A 96 4.36 4.95 -4.15
C GLN A 96 5.68 4.75 -4.89
N TYR A 97 6.77 4.48 -4.18
CA TYR A 97 8.06 4.21 -4.82
C TYR A 97 8.07 2.88 -5.60
N TRP A 98 7.63 1.77 -5.00
CA TRP A 98 7.71 0.48 -5.69
C TRP A 98 6.70 0.35 -6.83
N MET A 99 5.65 1.16 -6.85
CA MET A 99 4.71 1.25 -7.97
C MET A 99 5.07 2.36 -8.97
N SER A 100 6.09 3.18 -8.74
CA SER A 100 6.54 4.16 -9.72
C SER A 100 7.42 3.52 -10.79
N ASP A 101 7.82 4.33 -11.77
CA ASP A 101 8.71 3.97 -12.87
C ASP A 101 10.14 3.64 -12.43
N GLU A 102 10.54 4.12 -11.25
CA GLU A 102 11.79 3.78 -10.57
C GLU A 102 11.71 2.42 -9.84
N GLY A 103 10.50 1.92 -9.60
CA GLY A 103 10.23 0.61 -9.03
C GLY A 103 9.77 -0.40 -10.07
N PHE A 104 8.65 -1.08 -9.79
CA PHE A 104 8.04 -2.09 -10.67
C PHE A 104 7.09 -1.50 -11.72
N GLY A 105 6.87 -0.18 -11.77
CA GLY A 105 5.91 0.44 -12.69
C GLY A 105 6.11 0.02 -14.14
N LYS A 106 7.35 0.12 -14.63
CA LYS A 106 7.72 -0.30 -16.00
C LYS A 106 7.59 -1.81 -16.21
N PHE A 107 7.88 -2.61 -15.19
CA PHE A 107 7.73 -4.06 -15.29
C PHE A 107 6.25 -4.43 -15.44
N LEU A 108 5.39 -3.88 -14.58
CA LEU A 108 3.95 -4.11 -14.62
C LEU A 108 3.35 -3.68 -15.96
N ALA A 109 3.72 -2.50 -16.47
CA ALA A 109 3.25 -2.02 -17.77
C ALA A 109 3.66 -2.91 -18.96
N ASN A 110 4.74 -3.69 -18.85
CA ASN A 110 5.19 -4.61 -19.90
C ASN A 110 4.50 -5.99 -19.85
N ILE A 111 3.77 -6.30 -18.77
CA ILE A 111 3.06 -7.57 -18.59
C ILE A 111 1.54 -7.40 -18.49
N GLU A 112 1.05 -6.16 -18.63
CA GLU A 112 -0.35 -5.85 -18.91
C GLU A 112 -0.78 -6.37 -20.28
#